data_AF-A0A372QIK4-F1
#
_entry.id   AF-A0A372QIK4-F1
#
_cell.length_a   1.000
_cell.length_b   1.000
_cell.length_c   1.000
_cell.angle_alpha   90.00
_cell.angle_beta   90.00
_cell.angle_gamma   90.00
#
_symmetry.space_group_name_H-M   'P 1'
#
loop_
_entity.id
_entity.type
_entity.pdbx_description
1 polymer ?
#
loop_
_entity_poly.entity_id
_entity_poly.type
_entity_poly.pdbx_seq_one_letter_code
_entity_poly.pdbx_strand_id
1 'polypeptide(L)'
;MSNLLNDIKNCLPRWTVWNDYNIPSPILIIDEANMFNQLGDSDPTLLKSVLNWMVLNTKQESRFNIVLTSSDSFFLNWIVTQLHIPRVTRKEEAEKYFEEHVLPYNECNELKGKFDHVCRITGTRMMVIRIYVKEYKNSEGTLKDSEFSVFRLEDDKLSYALNPVRFPGKPAPLWNKDDFIKVMKAIVNAEDRGYIKEIDLVKEIGVEKVKSLITYDLLHRRPTNNFTYDIIDPPNKSILTAMNKPAIRAR
;
A
#
# COMPACT_ATOMS: atom_id res chain seq x y z
N MET A 1 -3.12 9.35 -25.56
CA MET A 1 -2.75 8.21 -24.68
C MET A 1 -3.89 7.20 -24.51
N SER A 2 -5.14 7.62 -24.25
CA SER A 2 -6.28 6.69 -24.11
C SER A 2 -6.48 5.78 -25.33
N ASN A 3 -6.33 6.33 -26.54
CA ASN A 3 -6.43 5.55 -27.78
C ASN A 3 -5.32 4.50 -27.86
N LEU A 4 -4.05 4.85 -27.64
CA LEU A 4 -2.94 3.90 -27.63
C LEU A 4 -3.11 2.77 -26.60
N LEU A 5 -3.52 3.09 -25.37
CA LEU A 5 -3.75 2.07 -24.33
C LEU A 5 -4.95 1.16 -24.64
N ASN A 6 -5.97 1.71 -25.31
CA ASN A 6 -7.09 0.93 -25.83
C ASN A 6 -6.68 0.07 -27.02
N ASP A 7 -5.83 0.58 -27.91
CA ASP A 7 -5.32 -0.16 -29.07
C ASP A 7 -4.46 -1.33 -28.61
N ILE A 8 -3.53 -1.13 -27.67
CA ILE A 8 -2.75 -2.21 -27.04
C ILE A 8 -3.68 -3.25 -26.40
N LYS A 9 -4.69 -2.79 -25.66
CA LYS A 9 -5.69 -3.68 -25.03
C LYS A 9 -6.48 -4.48 -26.08
N ASN A 10 -6.82 -3.87 -27.21
CA ASN A 10 -7.66 -4.47 -28.24
C ASN A 10 -6.87 -5.40 -29.17
N CYS A 11 -5.57 -5.18 -29.33
CA CYS A 11 -4.66 -6.04 -30.08
C CYS A 11 -4.31 -7.34 -29.34
N LEU A 12 -4.53 -7.40 -28.02
CA LEU A 12 -4.22 -8.58 -27.22
C LEU A 12 -5.45 -9.50 -27.10
N PRO A 13 -5.28 -10.82 -27.28
CA PRO A 13 -6.38 -11.76 -27.14
C PRO A 13 -7.01 -11.67 -25.74
N ARG A 14 -8.34 -11.76 -25.66
CA ARG A 14 -9.03 -11.86 -24.37
C ARG A 14 -8.82 -13.26 -23.82
N TRP A 15 -7.97 -13.37 -22.81
CA TRP A 15 -7.80 -14.59 -22.03
C TRP A 15 -9.08 -14.80 -21.22
N THR A 16 -9.96 -15.67 -21.73
CA THR A 16 -11.11 -16.14 -20.95
C THR A 16 -10.71 -17.44 -20.26
N VAL A 17 -11.44 -17.78 -19.18
CA VAL A 17 -11.27 -19.02 -18.39
C VAL A 17 -11.38 -20.31 -19.24
N TRP A 18 -11.73 -20.19 -20.53
CA TRP A 18 -12.08 -21.29 -21.45
C TRP A 18 -11.11 -21.48 -22.62
N ASN A 19 -9.84 -21.08 -22.51
CA ASN A 19 -8.87 -21.42 -23.56
C ASN A 19 -7.86 -22.45 -23.06
N ASP A 20 -8.14 -23.70 -23.42
CA ASP A 20 -7.33 -24.93 -23.35
C ASP A 20 -6.00 -24.87 -24.13
N TYR A 21 -5.39 -23.69 -24.27
CA TYR A 21 -4.12 -23.54 -24.94
C TYR A 21 -2.99 -23.48 -23.91
N ASN A 22 -2.05 -24.42 -24.05
CA ASN A 22 -0.73 -24.51 -23.40
C ASN A 22 0.19 -23.30 -23.69
N ILE A 23 -0.37 -22.14 -24.01
CA ILE A 23 0.34 -20.93 -24.40
C ILE A 23 0.50 -20.08 -23.13
N PRO A 24 1.70 -19.61 -22.80
CA PRO A 24 1.91 -18.72 -21.66
C PRO A 24 1.25 -17.36 -21.89
N SER A 25 0.72 -16.75 -20.83
CA SER A 25 0.14 -15.41 -20.91
C SER A 25 1.17 -14.42 -21.47
N PRO A 26 0.76 -13.49 -22.36
CA PRO A 26 1.66 -12.52 -22.93
C PRO A 26 2.30 -11.68 -21.81
N ILE A 27 3.52 -11.25 -22.05
CA ILE A 27 4.27 -10.40 -21.13
C ILE A 27 4.52 -9.08 -21.84
N LEU A 28 3.99 -8.00 -21.27
CA LEU A 28 4.36 -6.65 -21.65
C LEU A 28 5.58 -6.24 -20.82
N ILE A 29 6.70 -6.01 -21.49
CA ILE A 29 7.91 -5.50 -20.87
C ILE A 29 7.97 -3.99 -21.14
N ILE A 30 8.11 -3.20 -20.08
CA ILE A 30 8.34 -1.76 -20.18
C ILE A 30 9.72 -1.50 -19.61
N ASP A 31 10.63 -1.12 -20.50
CA ASP A 31 12.00 -0.81 -20.15
C ASP A 31 12.16 0.65 -19.71
N GLU A 32 13.10 0.90 -18.80
CA GLU A 32 13.33 2.20 -18.14
C GLU A 32 12.03 2.84 -17.59
N ALA A 33 11.25 2.05 -16.87
CA ALA A 33 9.96 2.47 -16.30
C ALA A 33 10.08 3.61 -15.27
N ASN A 34 11.27 3.92 -14.76
CA ASN A 34 11.57 5.13 -13.99
C ASN A 34 11.29 6.43 -14.76
N MET A 35 11.23 6.38 -16.09
CA MET A 35 10.78 7.51 -16.91
C MET A 35 9.32 7.91 -16.65
N PHE A 36 8.52 7.05 -16.01
CA PHE A 36 7.20 7.45 -15.54
C PHE A 36 7.24 8.57 -14.48
N ASN A 37 8.37 8.81 -13.81
CA ASN A 37 8.54 9.96 -12.92
C ASN A 37 8.32 11.28 -13.67
N GLN A 38 8.86 11.39 -14.88
CA GLN A 38 8.69 12.58 -15.72
C GLN A 38 7.22 12.79 -16.09
N LEU A 39 6.48 11.69 -16.29
CA LEU A 39 5.04 11.72 -16.49
C LEU A 39 4.31 12.17 -15.23
N GLY A 40 4.76 11.72 -14.05
CA GLY A 40 4.23 12.14 -12.76
C GLY A 40 4.43 13.61 -12.47
N ASP A 41 5.58 14.17 -12.84
CA ASP A 41 5.91 15.58 -12.63
C ASP A 41 5.14 16.50 -13.58
N SER A 42 4.89 16.05 -14.82
CA SER A 42 4.21 16.83 -15.85
C SER A 42 2.68 16.68 -15.83
N ASP A 43 2.18 15.46 -15.66
CA ASP A 43 0.75 15.14 -15.60
C ASP A 43 0.48 13.97 -14.64
N PRO A 44 0.31 14.27 -13.33
CA PRO A 44 -0.01 13.28 -12.30
C PRO A 44 -1.29 12.47 -12.61
N THR A 45 -2.26 13.07 -13.32
CA THR A 45 -3.54 12.41 -13.64
C THR A 45 -3.34 11.36 -14.72
N LEU A 46 -2.50 11.65 -15.70
CA LEU A 46 -2.11 10.70 -16.74
C LEU A 46 -1.30 9.54 -16.17
N LEU A 47 -0.33 9.82 -15.29
CA LEU A 47 0.41 8.77 -14.58
C LEU A 47 -0.54 7.83 -13.84
N LYS A 48 -1.45 8.38 -13.05
CA LYS A 48 -2.45 7.58 -12.32
C LYS A 48 -3.31 6.73 -13.27
N SER A 49 -3.68 7.27 -14.43
CA SER A 49 -4.46 6.54 -15.44
C SER A 49 -3.67 5.37 -16.05
N VAL A 50 -2.40 5.57 -16.36
CA VAL A 50 -1.49 4.53 -16.86
C VAL A 50 -1.33 3.42 -15.81
N LEU A 51 -1.05 3.78 -14.56
CA LEU A 51 -0.88 2.83 -13.47
C LEU A 51 -2.16 2.03 -13.19
N ASN A 52 -3.33 2.67 -13.18
CA ASN A 52 -4.62 2.00 -13.05
C ASN A 52 -4.88 1.02 -14.21
N TRP A 53 -4.52 1.40 -15.44
CA TRP A 53 -4.61 0.54 -16.60
C TRP A 53 -3.73 -0.71 -16.45
N MET A 54 -2.51 -0.58 -15.91
CA MET A 54 -1.64 -1.73 -15.64
C MET A 54 -2.28 -2.70 -14.63
N VAL A 55 -2.86 -2.17 -13.56
CA VAL A 55 -3.55 -2.98 -12.53
C VAL A 55 -4.78 -3.69 -13.12
N LEU A 56 -5.59 -2.99 -13.92
CA LEU A 56 -6.77 -3.55 -14.59
C LEU A 56 -6.39 -4.76 -15.44
N ASN A 57 -5.39 -4.62 -16.32
CA ASN A 57 -5.04 -5.68 -17.27
C ASN A 57 -4.32 -6.88 -16.62
N THR A 58 -3.53 -6.64 -15.56
CA THR A 58 -2.78 -7.72 -14.89
C THR A 58 -3.59 -8.45 -13.83
N LYS A 59 -4.36 -7.72 -13.00
CA LYS A 59 -5.03 -8.28 -11.82
C LYS A 59 -6.51 -8.55 -12.01
N GLN A 60 -7.23 -7.68 -12.70
CA GLN A 60 -8.69 -7.74 -12.78
C GLN A 60 -9.13 -8.57 -13.98
N GLU A 61 -8.48 -8.35 -15.12
CA GLU A 61 -8.85 -8.97 -16.38
C GLU A 61 -7.93 -10.13 -16.78
N SER A 62 -6.82 -10.33 -16.04
CA SER A 62 -5.81 -11.37 -16.28
C SER A 62 -5.39 -11.51 -17.75
N ARG A 63 -5.26 -10.38 -18.46
CA ARG A 63 -5.02 -10.33 -19.91
C ARG A 63 -3.56 -10.62 -20.26
N PHE A 64 -2.64 -10.13 -19.44
CA PHE A 64 -1.19 -10.30 -19.62
C PHE A 64 -0.46 -9.96 -18.33
N ASN A 65 0.78 -10.41 -18.23
CA ASN A 65 1.71 -9.99 -17.19
C ASN A 65 2.44 -8.71 -17.62
N ILE A 66 2.81 -7.86 -16.66
CA ILE A 66 3.64 -6.68 -16.92
C ILE A 66 4.94 -6.82 -16.14
N VAL A 67 6.06 -6.63 -16.83
CA VAL A 67 7.40 -6.54 -16.23
C VAL A 67 7.90 -5.11 -16.45
N LEU A 68 8.21 -4.43 -15.34
CA LEU A 68 8.81 -3.10 -15.37
C LEU A 68 10.30 -3.26 -15.05
N THR A 69 11.17 -2.85 -15.97
CA THR A 69 12.62 -2.75 -15.74
C THR A 69 13.01 -1.29 -15.56
N SER A 70 14.07 -1.05 -14.81
CA SER A 70 14.55 0.29 -14.48
C SER A 70 16.02 0.24 -14.11
N SER A 71 16.81 1.17 -14.64
CA SER A 71 18.18 1.42 -14.18
C SER A 71 18.23 2.15 -12.84
N ASP A 72 17.15 2.84 -12.46
CA ASP A 72 17.05 3.55 -11.17
C ASP A 72 16.77 2.58 -10.01
N SER A 73 17.73 2.48 -9.10
CA SER A 73 17.64 1.68 -7.88
C SER A 73 16.51 2.09 -6.92
N PHE A 74 16.02 3.33 -6.99
CA PHE A 74 14.91 3.84 -6.16
C PHE A 74 13.53 3.67 -6.80
N PHE A 75 13.47 3.22 -8.06
CA PHE A 75 12.22 3.06 -8.81
C PHE A 75 11.20 2.20 -8.09
N LEU A 76 11.64 1.09 -7.46
CA LEU A 76 10.74 0.21 -6.72
C LEU A 76 10.04 0.93 -5.54
N ASN A 77 10.76 1.79 -4.83
CA ASN A 77 10.19 2.55 -3.72
C ASN A 77 9.19 3.58 -4.24
N TRP A 78 9.54 4.25 -5.34
CA TRP A 78 8.67 5.22 -5.99
C TRP A 78 7.38 4.59 -6.51
N ILE A 79 7.45 3.53 -7.32
CA ILE A 79 6.26 2.92 -7.96
C ILE A 79 5.31 2.31 -6.93
N VAL A 80 5.83 1.77 -5.81
CA VAL A 80 5.02 1.25 -4.71
C VAL A 80 4.25 2.38 -4.02
N THR A 81 4.89 3.54 -3.85
CA THR A 81 4.24 4.74 -3.33
C THR A 81 3.15 5.24 -4.29
N GLN A 82 3.41 5.24 -5.60
CA GLN A 82 2.43 5.69 -6.60
C GLN A 82 1.22 4.75 -6.70
N LEU A 83 1.47 3.45 -6.73
CA LEU A 83 0.42 2.46 -6.96
C LEU A 83 -0.52 2.32 -5.76
N HIS A 84 -0.10 2.73 -4.55
CA HIS A 84 -0.86 2.56 -3.31
C HIS A 84 -1.42 1.13 -3.12
N ILE A 85 -0.90 0.11 -3.84
CA ILE A 85 -1.47 -1.23 -3.83
C ILE A 85 -1.10 -1.85 -2.49
N PRO A 86 -2.04 -2.00 -1.55
CA PRO A 86 -1.81 -2.74 -0.33
C PRO A 86 -1.98 -4.20 -0.75
N ARG A 87 -0.90 -4.87 -1.15
CA ARG A 87 -0.96 -6.33 -1.30
C ARG A 87 -0.91 -6.92 0.11
N VAL A 88 -2.08 -6.96 0.75
CA VAL A 88 -2.30 -7.74 1.96
C VAL A 88 -2.30 -9.18 1.52
N THR A 89 -1.18 -9.85 1.79
CA THR A 89 -1.06 -11.28 1.58
C THR A 89 -1.81 -12.00 2.71
N ARG A 90 -2.41 -13.16 2.43
CA ARG A 90 -2.96 -14.02 3.49
C ARG A 90 -1.87 -14.36 4.50
N LYS A 91 -2.26 -14.57 5.76
CA LYS A 91 -1.31 -14.80 6.85
C LYS A 91 -0.41 -15.99 6.54
N GLU A 92 -0.99 -17.08 6.04
CA GLU A 92 -0.29 -18.33 5.72
C GLU A 92 0.72 -18.15 4.58
N GLU A 93 0.37 -17.37 3.55
CA GLU A 93 1.26 -17.09 2.43
C GLU A 93 2.38 -16.12 2.83
N ALA A 94 2.09 -15.16 3.71
CA ALA A 94 3.10 -14.28 4.29
C ALA A 94 4.07 -15.04 5.22
N GLU A 95 3.56 -16.00 6.00
CA GLU A 95 4.35 -16.89 6.84
C GLU A 95 5.28 -17.76 6.00
N LYS A 96 4.75 -18.40 4.95
CA LYS A 96 5.53 -19.19 4.01
C LYS A 96 6.64 -18.36 3.36
N TYR A 97 6.31 -17.14 2.91
CA TYR A 97 7.30 -16.22 2.35
C TYR A 97 8.40 -15.87 3.35
N PHE A 98 8.02 -15.56 4.60
CA PHE A 98 8.96 -15.26 5.68
C PHE A 98 9.92 -16.44 5.93
N GLU A 99 9.37 -17.62 6.22
CA GLU A 99 10.13 -18.82 6.60
C GLU A 99 10.99 -19.38 5.46
N GLU A 100 10.43 -19.49 4.24
CA GLU A 100 11.10 -20.18 3.14
C GLU A 100 11.95 -19.27 2.26
N HIS A 101 11.73 -17.95 2.27
CA HIS A 101 12.42 -17.02 1.37
C HIS A 101 13.19 -15.93 2.11
N VAL A 102 12.55 -15.22 3.05
CA VAL A 102 13.19 -14.07 3.71
C VAL A 102 14.29 -14.51 4.67
N LEU A 103 14.02 -15.48 5.54
CA LEU A 103 15.00 -15.95 6.52
C LEU A 103 16.24 -16.60 5.88
N PRO A 104 16.11 -17.50 4.89
CA PRO A 104 17.27 -18.10 4.24
C PRO A 104 18.12 -17.07 3.50
N TYR A 105 17.49 -16.12 2.81
CA TYR A 105 18.20 -15.08 2.06
C TYR A 105 19.01 -14.13 2.95
N ASN A 106 18.52 -13.82 4.15
CA ASN A 106 19.19 -12.90 5.09
C ASN A 106 20.00 -13.64 6.16
N GLU A 107 20.07 -14.97 6.11
CA GLU A 107 20.75 -15.82 7.11
C GLU A 107 20.33 -15.47 8.56
N CYS A 108 19.02 -15.37 8.79
CA CYS A 108 18.40 -14.99 10.08
C CYS A 108 17.65 -16.17 10.72
N ASN A 109 18.36 -17.27 10.96
CA ASN A 109 17.74 -18.50 11.50
C ASN A 109 17.14 -18.33 12.91
N GLU A 110 17.60 -17.34 13.67
CA GLU A 110 17.12 -16.95 14.98
C GLU A 110 15.67 -16.43 14.99
N LEU A 111 15.15 -16.04 13.84
CA LEU A 111 13.76 -15.62 13.64
C LEU A 111 12.83 -16.75 13.17
N LYS A 112 13.36 -17.95 12.95
CA LYS A 112 12.59 -19.11 12.49
C LYS A 112 11.49 -19.48 13.50
N GLY A 113 10.26 -19.68 13.00
CA GLY A 113 9.08 -19.94 13.82
C GLY A 113 8.58 -18.73 14.63
N LYS A 114 9.13 -17.53 14.40
CA LYS A 114 8.72 -16.29 15.07
C LYS A 114 7.88 -15.38 14.16
N PHE A 115 7.25 -15.94 13.12
CA PHE A 115 6.43 -15.17 12.20
C PHE A 115 5.35 -14.36 12.90
N ASP A 116 4.66 -14.92 13.90
CA ASP A 116 3.61 -14.19 14.63
C ASP A 116 4.12 -12.92 15.31
N HIS A 117 5.33 -12.94 15.85
CA HIS A 117 5.96 -11.75 16.44
C HIS A 117 6.27 -10.70 15.37
N VAL A 118 6.87 -11.10 14.25
CA VAL A 118 7.20 -10.21 13.12
C VAL A 118 5.94 -9.66 12.45
N CYS A 119 4.91 -10.49 12.25
CA CYS A 119 3.62 -10.15 11.66
C CYS A 119 2.79 -9.23 12.56
N ARG A 120 3.03 -9.26 13.88
CA ARG A 120 2.56 -8.24 14.80
C ARG A 120 3.05 -6.87 14.29
N ILE A 121 4.35 -6.69 14.16
CA ILE A 121 5.00 -5.40 13.86
C ILE A 121 4.72 -4.97 12.41
N THR A 122 4.95 -5.88 11.47
CA THR A 122 5.00 -5.58 10.02
C THR A 122 3.66 -5.79 9.30
N GLY A 123 2.74 -6.53 9.93
CA GLY A 123 1.58 -7.08 9.24
C GLY A 123 1.95 -8.21 8.29
N THR A 124 1.10 -8.47 7.30
CA THR A 124 1.32 -9.53 6.29
C THR A 124 1.97 -9.00 5.01
N ARG A 125 2.46 -7.74 5.01
CA ARG A 125 3.06 -7.12 3.83
C ARG A 125 4.48 -7.65 3.64
N MET A 126 4.66 -8.51 2.65
CA MET A 126 5.94 -9.16 2.30
C MET A 126 7.12 -8.17 2.21
N MET A 127 6.91 -6.99 1.61
CA MET A 127 7.96 -5.95 1.55
C MET A 127 8.36 -5.46 2.94
N VAL A 128 7.39 -5.16 3.82
CA VAL A 128 7.66 -4.66 5.17
C VAL A 128 8.34 -5.75 6.02
N ILE A 129 7.90 -7.00 5.88
CA ILE A 129 8.56 -8.17 6.48
C ILE A 129 10.03 -8.24 6.05
N ARG A 130 10.31 -8.10 4.75
CA ARG A 130 11.68 -8.14 4.22
C ARG A 130 12.55 -7.01 4.76
N ILE A 131 12.02 -5.80 4.85
CA ILE A 131 12.76 -4.65 5.41
C ILE A 131 13.07 -4.90 6.89
N TYR A 132 12.10 -5.39 7.67
CA TYR A 132 12.30 -5.70 9.09
C TYR A 132 13.42 -6.72 9.30
N VAL A 133 13.40 -7.84 8.59
CA VAL A 133 14.45 -8.88 8.74
C VAL A 133 15.82 -8.34 8.34
N LYS A 134 15.90 -7.54 7.28
CA LYS A 134 17.15 -6.89 6.86
C LYS A 134 17.70 -5.95 7.94
N GLU A 135 16.85 -5.12 8.54
CA GLU A 135 17.25 -4.22 9.61
C GLU A 135 17.63 -4.97 10.89
N TYR A 136 16.89 -6.04 11.21
CA TYR A 136 17.22 -6.94 12.31
C TYR A 136 18.61 -7.54 12.13
N LYS A 137 18.94 -8.03 10.91
CA LYS A 137 20.28 -8.53 10.59
C LYS A 137 21.36 -7.45 10.74
N ASN A 138 21.10 -6.25 10.20
CA ASN A 138 22.04 -5.13 10.27
C ASN A 138 22.28 -4.64 11.70
N SER A 139 21.32 -4.86 12.60
CA SER A 139 21.43 -4.56 14.03
C SER A 139 22.07 -5.70 14.84
N GLU A 140 22.57 -6.75 14.19
CA GLU A 140 23.10 -7.96 14.85
C GLU A 140 22.06 -8.62 15.78
N GLY A 141 20.78 -8.53 15.41
CA GLY A 141 19.66 -9.08 16.15
C GLY A 141 19.23 -8.29 17.39
N THR A 142 19.66 -7.03 17.52
CA THR A 142 19.31 -6.15 18.66
C THR A 142 18.22 -5.13 18.34
N LEU A 143 17.68 -5.12 17.11
CA LEU A 143 16.63 -4.20 16.66
C LEU A 143 15.41 -4.27 17.58
N LYS A 144 15.11 -3.14 18.23
CA LYS A 144 13.84 -2.99 18.94
C LYS A 144 12.72 -2.65 17.97
N ASP A 145 11.50 -3.08 18.28
CA ASP A 145 10.31 -2.77 17.49
C ASP A 145 10.14 -1.26 17.24
N SER A 146 10.48 -0.42 18.23
CA SER A 146 10.42 1.05 18.15
C SER A 146 11.52 1.67 17.27
N GLU A 147 12.59 0.93 17.00
CA GLU A 147 13.73 1.38 16.20
C GLU A 147 13.58 1.00 14.72
N PHE A 148 12.63 0.11 14.40
CA PHE A 148 12.31 -0.28 13.03
C PHE A 148 11.94 0.93 12.17
N SER A 149 12.62 1.11 11.04
CA SER A 149 12.53 2.35 10.25
C SER A 149 11.11 2.66 9.78
N VAL A 150 10.36 1.66 9.32
CA VAL A 150 8.98 1.85 8.85
C VAL A 150 8.07 2.22 10.02
N PHE A 151 8.31 1.68 11.22
CA PHE A 151 7.58 2.09 12.42
C PHE A 151 7.88 3.55 12.77
N ARG A 152 9.17 3.92 12.82
CA ARG A 152 9.59 5.31 13.13
C ARG A 152 9.04 6.33 12.15
N LEU A 153 9.03 6.02 10.85
CA LEU A 153 8.47 6.92 9.84
C LEU A 153 6.98 7.16 10.03
N GLU A 154 6.22 6.12 10.40
CA GLU A 154 4.80 6.29 10.72
C GLU A 154 4.61 7.05 12.03
N ASP A 155 5.43 6.79 13.04
CA ASP A 155 5.40 7.50 14.33
C ASP A 155 5.68 9.00 14.18
N ASP A 156 6.73 9.35 13.42
CA ASP A 156 7.04 10.74 13.06
C ASP A 156 5.84 11.40 12.36
N LYS A 157 5.22 10.69 11.40
CA LYS A 157 4.05 11.19 10.67
C LYS A 157 2.85 11.45 11.59
N LEU A 158 2.58 10.56 12.55
CA LEU A 158 1.52 10.75 13.54
C LEU A 158 1.84 11.91 14.49
N SER A 159 3.10 12.05 14.89
CA SER A 159 3.57 13.17 15.72
C SER A 159 3.36 14.52 15.02
N TYR A 160 3.68 14.63 13.74
CA TYR A 160 3.36 15.82 12.93
C TYR A 160 1.86 16.05 12.77
N ALA A 161 1.05 15.00 12.75
CA ALA A 161 -0.39 15.14 12.65
C ALA A 161 -1.06 15.61 13.95
N LEU A 162 -0.43 15.37 15.12
CA LEU A 162 -0.88 15.94 16.40
C LEU A 162 -0.69 17.46 16.46
N ASN A 163 0.34 17.99 15.79
CA ASN A 163 0.62 19.42 15.69
C ASN A 163 0.73 19.81 14.20
N PRO A 164 -0.41 19.91 13.49
CA PRO A 164 -0.43 19.95 12.04
C PRO A 164 0.27 21.18 11.48
N VAL A 165 1.36 20.94 10.73
CA VAL A 165 2.11 21.96 9.99
C VAL A 165 1.81 21.83 8.50
N ARG A 166 1.78 22.96 7.79
CA ARG A 166 1.64 22.96 6.34
C ARG A 166 2.89 22.38 5.67
N PHE A 167 2.73 21.34 4.87
CA PHE A 167 3.80 20.83 4.01
C PHE A 167 3.80 21.54 2.64
N PRO A 168 4.98 21.77 2.02
CA PRO A 168 5.07 22.25 0.65
C PRO A 168 4.25 21.37 -0.31
N GLY A 169 3.51 21.99 -1.23
CA GLY A 169 2.66 21.27 -2.19
C GLY A 169 1.32 20.76 -1.64
N LYS A 170 1.04 20.88 -0.33
CA LYS A 170 -0.26 20.54 0.27
C LYS A 170 -1.03 21.79 0.75
N PRO A 171 -2.39 21.78 0.70
CA PRO A 171 -3.21 22.81 1.33
C PRO A 171 -2.95 22.90 2.84
N ALA A 172 -3.33 24.01 3.48
CA ALA A 172 -3.25 24.12 4.93
C ALA A 172 -4.10 23.00 5.58
N PRO A 173 -3.57 22.32 6.62
CA PRO A 173 -4.32 21.27 7.30
C PRO A 173 -5.53 21.87 8.03
N LEU A 174 -6.69 21.23 7.90
CA LEU A 174 -7.96 21.73 8.46
C LEU A 174 -8.36 21.06 9.78
N TRP A 175 -7.61 20.04 10.21
CA TRP A 175 -7.83 19.38 11.50
C TRP A 175 -6.97 20.02 12.59
N ASN A 176 -7.40 19.89 13.84
CA ASN A 176 -6.58 20.21 15.01
C ASN A 176 -6.22 18.94 15.80
N LYS A 177 -5.44 19.10 16.87
CA LYS A 177 -5.01 17.99 17.73
C LYS A 177 -6.17 17.12 18.22
N ASP A 178 -7.26 17.72 18.68
CA ASP A 178 -8.41 17.00 19.21
C ASP A 178 -9.15 16.20 18.12
N ASP A 179 -9.28 16.78 16.92
CA ASP A 179 -9.82 16.08 15.76
C ASP A 179 -8.96 14.84 15.43
N PHE A 180 -7.63 14.99 15.44
CA PHE A 180 -6.73 13.88 15.16
C PHE A 180 -6.79 12.78 16.22
N ILE A 181 -6.90 13.14 17.49
CA ILE A 181 -7.08 12.16 18.59
C ILE A 181 -8.38 11.36 18.38
N LYS A 182 -9.47 12.00 17.95
CA LYS A 182 -10.73 11.30 17.63
C LYS A 182 -10.53 10.30 16.49
N VAL A 183 -9.82 10.69 15.44
CA VAL A 183 -9.48 9.82 14.31
C VAL A 183 -8.69 8.60 14.78
N MET A 184 -7.64 8.80 15.58
CA MET A 184 -6.83 7.69 16.10
C MET A 184 -7.65 6.75 16.98
N LYS A 185 -8.54 7.27 17.84
CA LYS A 185 -9.48 6.44 18.60
C LYS A 185 -10.41 5.64 17.68
N ALA A 186 -10.93 6.26 16.62
CA ALA A 186 -11.77 5.57 15.65
C ALA A 186 -11.03 4.45 14.92
N ILE A 187 -9.74 4.65 14.59
CA ILE A 187 -8.89 3.63 13.97
C ILE A 187 -8.69 2.45 14.92
N VAL A 188 -8.31 2.73 16.18
CA VAL A 188 -8.08 1.70 17.20
C VAL A 188 -9.36 0.90 17.48
N ASN A 189 -10.50 1.58 17.64
CA ASN A 189 -11.79 0.92 17.88
C ASN A 189 -12.27 0.10 16.68
N ALA A 190 -11.72 0.36 15.49
CA ALA A 190 -12.04 -0.35 14.26
C ALA A 190 -11.03 -1.46 13.94
N GLU A 191 -10.03 -1.75 14.80
CA GLU A 191 -8.94 -2.68 14.49
C GLU A 191 -9.44 -4.07 14.05
N ASP A 192 -10.40 -4.65 14.79
CA ASP A 192 -10.98 -5.97 14.48
C ASP A 192 -11.71 -6.01 13.13
N ARG A 193 -12.29 -4.87 12.74
CA ARG A 193 -13.04 -4.71 11.48
C ARG A 193 -12.12 -4.28 10.33
N GLY A 194 -10.99 -3.65 10.63
CA GLY A 194 -10.02 -3.12 9.67
C GLY A 194 -10.43 -1.83 8.96
N TYR A 195 -11.60 -1.24 9.26
CA TYR A 195 -12.06 0.01 8.61
C TYR A 195 -13.06 0.84 9.44
N ILE A 196 -13.09 2.14 9.14
CA ILE A 196 -14.07 3.11 9.63
C ILE A 196 -15.03 3.47 8.49
N LYS A 197 -16.32 3.68 8.78
CA LYS A 197 -17.25 4.22 7.78
C LYS A 197 -16.99 5.72 7.63
N GLU A 198 -16.79 6.20 6.39
CA GLU A 198 -16.48 7.62 6.14
C GLU A 198 -17.55 8.54 6.71
N ILE A 199 -18.84 8.18 6.55
CA ILE A 199 -19.96 8.99 7.03
C ILE A 199 -19.97 9.17 8.55
N ASP A 200 -19.49 8.18 9.31
CA ASP A 200 -19.47 8.25 10.77
C ASP A 200 -18.38 9.21 11.24
N LEU A 201 -17.19 9.13 10.64
CA LEU A 201 -16.11 10.07 10.93
C LEU A 201 -16.45 11.50 10.46
N VAL A 202 -17.13 11.65 9.32
CA VAL A 202 -17.61 12.96 8.84
C VAL A 202 -18.59 13.59 9.82
N LYS A 203 -19.47 12.81 10.46
CA LYS A 203 -20.37 13.33 11.52
C LYS A 203 -19.58 13.77 12.77
N GLU A 204 -18.46 13.13 13.05
CA GLU A 204 -17.69 13.37 14.27
C GLU A 204 -16.75 14.58 14.18
N ILE A 205 -16.08 14.78 13.04
CA ILE A 205 -15.07 15.84 12.86
C ILE A 205 -15.36 16.79 11.69
N GLY A 206 -16.35 16.48 10.84
CA GLY A 206 -16.71 17.30 9.68
C GLY A 206 -16.00 16.90 8.38
N VAL A 207 -16.69 17.10 7.26
CA VAL A 207 -16.27 16.63 5.93
C VAL A 207 -14.93 17.21 5.47
N GLU A 208 -14.72 18.52 5.66
CA GLU A 208 -13.49 19.18 5.19
C GLU A 208 -12.26 18.72 5.98
N LYS A 209 -12.43 18.36 7.26
CA LYS A 209 -11.34 17.79 8.06
C LYS A 209 -10.99 16.38 7.62
N VAL A 210 -11.99 15.54 7.35
CA VAL A 210 -11.79 14.18 6.81
C VAL A 210 -11.06 14.25 5.46
N LYS A 211 -11.50 15.12 4.55
CA LYS A 211 -10.80 15.34 3.28
C LYS A 211 -9.36 15.81 3.49
N SER A 212 -9.13 16.74 4.41
CA SER A 212 -7.79 17.22 4.74
C SER A 212 -6.89 16.09 5.25
N LEU A 213 -7.39 15.19 6.10
CA LEU A 213 -6.63 14.02 6.59
C LEU A 213 -6.30 13.04 5.46
N ILE A 214 -7.21 12.85 4.49
CA ILE A 214 -6.96 12.05 3.28
C ILE A 214 -5.88 12.70 2.41
N THR A 215 -5.95 14.01 2.18
CA THR A 215 -4.93 14.77 1.41
C THR A 215 -3.53 14.68 2.05
N TYR A 216 -3.46 14.54 3.37
CA TYR A 216 -2.21 14.35 4.10
C TYR A 216 -1.78 12.88 4.23
N ASP A 217 -2.48 11.98 3.55
CA ASP A 217 -2.23 10.54 3.57
C ASP A 217 -2.30 9.95 4.99
N LEU A 218 -3.06 10.56 5.90
CA LEU A 218 -3.26 10.03 7.26
C LEU A 218 -4.39 9.00 7.29
N LEU A 219 -5.31 9.07 6.32
CA LEU A 219 -6.38 8.13 6.09
C LEU A 219 -6.43 7.74 4.61
N HIS A 220 -6.58 6.45 4.34
CA HIS A 220 -6.79 5.98 2.98
C HIS A 220 -8.28 5.78 2.70
N ARG A 221 -8.81 6.55 1.75
CA ARG A 221 -10.23 6.47 1.36
C ARG A 221 -10.46 5.39 0.31
N ARG A 222 -11.40 4.50 0.58
CA ARG A 222 -11.85 3.46 -0.35
C ARG A 222 -13.32 3.72 -0.69
N PRO A 223 -13.63 4.23 -1.90
CA PRO A 223 -14.95 4.74 -2.21
C PRO A 223 -16.00 3.63 -2.38
N THR A 224 -15.57 2.43 -2.78
CA THR A 224 -16.41 1.27 -3.08
C THR A 224 -15.75 -0.01 -2.55
N ASN A 225 -16.54 -1.10 -2.46
CA ASN A 225 -16.04 -2.41 -2.07
C ASN A 225 -15.36 -3.20 -3.22
N ASN A 226 -15.35 -2.66 -4.44
CA ASN A 226 -14.74 -3.30 -5.60
C ASN A 226 -13.22 -3.49 -5.47
N PHE A 227 -12.58 -2.86 -4.49
CA PHE A 227 -11.13 -2.88 -4.26
C PHE A 227 -10.78 -3.08 -2.78
N THR A 228 -11.59 -3.84 -2.04
CA THR A 228 -11.42 -4.11 -0.60
C THR A 228 -11.36 -5.60 -0.29
N TYR A 229 -10.66 -6.37 -1.12
CA TYR A 229 -10.53 -7.83 -0.97
C TYR A 229 -9.75 -8.27 0.29
N ASP A 230 -9.04 -7.34 0.90
CA ASP A 230 -8.29 -7.48 2.15
C ASP A 230 -9.15 -7.26 3.41
N ILE A 231 -10.41 -6.87 3.25
CA ILE A 231 -11.36 -6.61 4.33
C ILE A 231 -12.44 -7.70 4.30
N ILE A 232 -12.79 -8.24 5.46
CA ILE A 232 -13.88 -9.21 5.59
C ILE A 232 -15.22 -8.46 5.47
N ASP A 233 -16.07 -8.89 4.54
CA ASP A 233 -17.40 -8.35 4.26
C ASP A 233 -17.47 -6.81 4.20
N PRO A 234 -16.74 -6.19 3.26
CA PRO A 234 -16.70 -4.74 3.14
C PRO A 234 -18.06 -4.19 2.68
N PRO A 235 -18.56 -3.12 3.30
CA PRO A 235 -19.85 -2.54 2.93
C PRO A 235 -19.75 -1.90 1.55
N ASN A 236 -20.84 -1.92 0.78
CA ASN A 236 -20.95 -1.17 -0.47
C ASN A 236 -21.16 0.33 -0.22
N LYS A 237 -20.23 0.94 0.52
CA LYS A 237 -20.18 2.35 0.92
C LYS A 237 -18.72 2.77 1.05
N SER A 238 -18.49 4.08 1.08
CA SER A 238 -17.14 4.61 1.27
C SER A 238 -16.64 4.37 2.69
N ILE A 239 -15.43 3.82 2.78
CA ILE A 239 -14.74 3.49 4.04
C ILE A 239 -13.35 4.12 4.08
N LEU A 240 -12.82 4.24 5.28
CA LEU A 240 -11.50 4.78 5.58
C LEU A 240 -10.69 3.70 6.29
N THR A 241 -9.44 3.53 5.87
CA THR A 241 -8.48 2.59 6.49
C THR A 241 -7.22 3.32 6.92
N ALA A 242 -6.54 2.83 7.96
CA ALA A 242 -5.17 3.25 8.23
C ALA A 242 -4.26 2.88 7.05
N MET A 243 -3.14 3.61 6.88
CA MET A 243 -2.23 3.34 5.75
C MET A 243 -1.54 1.99 5.84
N ASN A 244 -1.14 1.57 7.03
CA ASN A 244 -0.46 0.29 7.29
C ASN A 244 -0.59 -0.11 8.77
N LYS A 245 -0.20 -1.34 9.09
CA LYS A 245 -0.25 -1.88 10.45
C LYS A 245 0.71 -1.17 11.41
N PRO A 246 1.93 -0.76 11.00
CA PRO A 246 2.77 0.13 11.81
C PRO A 246 2.07 1.42 12.23
N ALA A 247 1.30 2.06 11.35
CA ALA A 247 0.55 3.29 11.65
C ALA A 247 -0.59 3.08 12.66
N ILE A 248 -1.12 1.86 12.80
CA ILE A 248 -2.08 1.52 13.86
C ILE A 248 -1.38 1.40 15.22
N ARG A 249 -0.08 1.10 15.20
CA ARG A 249 0.73 0.74 16.39
C ARG A 249 1.63 1.84 16.89
N ALA A 250 2.00 2.78 16.03
CA ALA A 250 2.67 4.00 16.41
C ALA A 250 1.76 4.76 17.40
N ARG A 251 2.25 4.94 18.62
CA ARG A 251 1.52 5.48 19.78
C ARG A 251 2.47 6.31 20.62
#